data_AF-A0A838KX34-F1
#
_entry.id   AF-A0A838KX34-F1
#
_cell.length_a   1.000
_cell.length_b   1.000
_cell.length_c   1.000
_cell.angle_alpha   90.00
_cell.angle_beta   90.00
_cell.angle_gamma   90.00
#
_symmetry.space_group_name_H-M   'P 1'
#
loop_
_entity.id
_entity.type
_entity.pdbx_description
1 polymer ?
#
loop_
_entity_poly.entity_id
_entity_poly.type
_entity_poly.pdbx_seq_one_letter_code
_entity_poly.pdbx_strand_id
1 'polypeptide(L)' 'MSETEKITVNMGPVDLGQIDLLVREGFYSNRTDFIRTAIRNQISTHAEVVRETAARNTLVLGIQHFNRGDLEEVRDAGER' A
#
# COMPACT_ATOMS: atom_id res chain seq x y z
N MET A 1 15.85 6.46 -8.58
CA MET A 1 16.04 5.45 -7.52
C MET A 1 14.76 5.47 -6.70
N SER A 2 13.91 4.46 -6.80
CA SER A 2 12.75 4.38 -5.91
C SER A 2 13.26 4.11 -4.50
N GLU A 3 12.95 5.00 -3.56
CA GLU A 3 13.26 4.79 -2.16
C GLU A 3 12.50 3.56 -1.66
N THR A 4 13.23 2.56 -1.19
CA THR A 4 12.66 1.40 -0.51
C THR A 4 12.89 1.56 0.98
N GLU A 5 11.83 1.53 1.76
CA GLU A 5 11.93 1.51 3.22
C GLU A 5 12.10 0.06 3.71
N LYS A 6 13.05 -0.14 4.63
CA LYS A 6 13.27 -1.44 5.25
C LYS A 6 12.30 -1.63 6.41
N ILE A 7 11.57 -2.73 6.40
CA ILE A 7 10.75 -3.19 7.52
C ILE A 7 11.43 -4.36 8.24
N THR A 8 11.21 -4.45 9.55
CA THR A 8 11.63 -5.60 10.38
C THR A 8 10.38 -6.22 10.98
N VAL A 9 10.22 -7.54 10.84
CA VAL A 9 9.04 -8.27 11.32
C VAL A 9 9.47 -9.56 12.01
N ASN A 10 8.76 -9.94 13.07
CA ASN A 10 8.90 -11.26 13.68
C ASN A 10 8.02 -12.26 12.93
N MET A 11 8.48 -13.50 12.79
CA MET A 11 7.77 -14.56 12.08
C MET A 11 7.80 -15.85 12.90
N GLY A 12 6.71 -16.62 12.86
CA GLY A 12 6.66 -17.94 13.49
C GLY A 12 7.62 -18.92 12.81
N PRO A 13 8.19 -19.89 13.55
CA PRO A 13 9.14 -20.85 12.99
C PRO A 13 8.51 -21.74 11.90
N VAL A 14 7.21 -22.02 12.00
CA VAL A 14 6.48 -22.82 11.01
C VAL A 14 6.38 -22.06 9.68
N ASP A 15 5.94 -20.80 9.72
CA ASP A 15 5.81 -19.96 8.51
C ASP A 15 7.18 -19.75 7.86
N LEU A 16 8.22 -19.48 8.66
CA LEU A 16 9.58 -19.33 8.15
C LEU A 16 10.06 -20.60 7.44
N GLY A 17 9.78 -21.78 7.99
CA GLY A 17 10.10 -23.05 7.37
C GLY A 17 9.38 -23.29 6.04
N GLN A 18 8.12 -22.86 5.93
CA GLN A 18 7.37 -22.94 4.67
C GLN A 18 7.95 -22.00 3.60
N ILE A 19 8.32 -20.78 3.98
CA ILE A 19 8.97 -19.82 3.06
C ILE A 19 10.31 -20.38 2.59
N ASP A 20 11.08 -20.96 3.50
CA ASP A 20 12.37 -21.57 3.16
C ASP A 20 12.23 -22.73 2.18
N LEU A 21 11.20 -23.55 2.34
CA LEU A 21 10.90 -24.62 1.40
C LEU A 21 10.59 -24.04 0.01
N LEU A 22 9.72 -23.03 -0.08
CA LEU A 22 9.36 -22.40 -1.35
C LEU A 22 10.57 -21.79 -2.07
N VAL A 23 11.49 -21.17 -1.32
CA VAL A 23 12.73 -20.62 -1.87
C VAL A 23 13.65 -21.76 -2.34
N ARG A 24 13.80 -22.81 -1.54
CA ARG A 24 14.68 -23.95 -1.85
C ARG A 24 14.24 -24.72 -3.09
N GLU A 25 12.93 -24.91 -3.25
CA GLU A 25 12.36 -25.56 -4.44
C GLU A 25 12.34 -24.63 -5.68
N GLY A 26 12.83 -23.39 -5.55
CA GLY A 26 13.02 -22.46 -6.67
C GLY A 26 11.77 -21.69 -7.09
N PHE A 27 10.69 -21.72 -6.32
CA PHE A 27 9.49 -20.91 -6.61
C PHE A 27 9.74 -19.42 -6.42
N TYR A 28 10.68 -19.05 -5.54
CA TYR A 28 11.08 -17.67 -5.28
C TYR A 28 12.60 -17.57 -5.20
N SER A 29 13.15 -16.42 -5.59
CA SER A 29 14.61 -16.22 -5.60
C SER A 29 15.21 -16.09 -4.20
N ASN A 30 14.46 -15.53 -3.25
CA ASN A 30 14.86 -15.39 -1.85
C ASN A 30 13.64 -15.07 -0.96
N ARG A 31 13.82 -15.11 0.37
CA ARG A 31 12.74 -14.80 1.35
C ARG A 31 12.14 -13.41 1.15
N THR A 32 12.97 -12.41 0.84
CA THR A 32 12.51 -11.02 0.63
C THR A 32 11.59 -10.91 -0.59
N ASP A 33 11.89 -11.66 -1.65
CA ASP A 33 11.08 -11.72 -2.87
C ASP A 33 9.70 -12.34 -2.61
N PHE A 34 9.67 -13.45 -1.87
CA PHE A 34 8.42 -14.03 -1.37
C PHE A 34 7.60 -13.02 -0.56
N ILE A 35 8.21 -12.40 0.46
CA ILE A 35 7.54 -11.45 1.36
C ILE A 35 6.99 -10.26 0.58
N ARG A 36 7.78 -9.69 -0.35
CA ARG A 36 7.34 -8.57 -1.19
C ARG A 36 6.16 -8.96 -2.07
N THR A 37 6.18 -10.15 -2.65
CA THR A 37 5.10 -10.66 -3.50
C THR A 37 3.84 -10.91 -2.68
N ALA A 38 3.95 -11.53 -1.50
CA ALA A 38 2.83 -11.76 -0.61
C ALA A 38 2.16 -10.45 -0.18
N ILE A 39 2.95 -9.44 0.21
CA ILE A 39 2.44 -8.11 0.57
C ILE A 39 1.69 -7.48 -0.61
N ARG A 40 2.26 -7.50 -1.82
CA ARG A 40 1.60 -6.95 -3.02
C ARG A 40 0.27 -7.65 -3.30
N ASN A 41 0.24 -8.97 -3.18
CA ASN A 41 -0.98 -9.75 -3.40
C ASN A 41 -2.06 -9.40 -2.36
N GLN A 42 -1.70 -9.31 -1.07
CA GLN A 42 -2.66 -8.93 -0.02
C GLN A 42 -3.19 -7.51 -0.20
N ILE A 43 -2.32 -6.54 -0.56
CA ILE A 43 -2.76 -5.18 -0.89
C ILE A 43 -3.73 -5.20 -2.08
N SER A 44 -3.44 -5.98 -3.12
CA SER A 44 -4.33 -6.10 -4.27
C SER A 44 -5.68 -6.73 -3.91
N THR A 45 -5.69 -7.75 -3.04
CA THR A 45 -6.92 -8.37 -2.53
C THR A 45 -7.78 -7.36 -1.77
N HIS A 46 -7.17 -6.45 -1.02
CA HIS A 46 -7.86 -5.43 -0.24
C HIS A 46 -7.97 -4.07 -0.95
N ALA A 47 -7.70 -3.99 -2.26
CA ALA A 47 -7.57 -2.72 -2.98
C ALA A 47 -8.84 -1.85 -2.93
N GLU A 48 -10.02 -2.45 -2.92
CA GLU A 48 -11.29 -1.72 -2.80
C GLU A 48 -11.45 -1.07 -1.42
N VAL A 49 -11.22 -1.84 -0.35
CA VAL A 49 -11.27 -1.33 1.04
C VAL A 49 -10.22 -0.24 1.26
N VAL A 50 -9.02 -0.41 0.72
CA VAL A 50 -7.95 0.59 0.79
C VAL A 50 -8.35 1.87 0.04
N ARG A 51 -8.96 1.77 -1.14
CA ARG A 51 -9.45 2.94 -1.89
C ARG A 51 -10.58 3.66 -1.17
N GLU A 52 -11.55 2.92 -0.64
CA GLU A 52 -12.67 3.50 0.12
C GLU A 52 -12.17 4.18 1.39
N THR A 53 -11.25 3.54 2.12
CA THR A 53 -10.65 4.11 3.34
C THR A 53 -9.75 5.30 3.03
N ALA A 54 -8.99 5.28 1.94
CA ALA A 54 -8.20 6.42 1.49
C ALA A 54 -9.11 7.60 1.12
N ALA A 55 -10.23 7.38 0.45
CA ALA A 55 -11.22 8.42 0.16
C ALA A 55 -11.88 8.97 1.44
N ARG A 56 -12.19 8.09 2.40
CA ARG A 56 -12.74 8.47 3.72
C ARG A 56 -11.73 9.20 4.60
N ASN A 57 -10.44 8.84 4.56
CA ASN A 57 -9.37 9.50 5.33
C ASN A 57 -8.76 10.71 4.61
N THR A 58 -9.03 10.89 3.31
CA THR A 58 -8.84 12.18 2.61
C THR A 58 -9.87 13.22 3.07
N LEU A 59 -10.87 12.84 3.88
CA LEU A 59 -11.62 13.77 4.71
C LEU A 59 -10.71 14.28 5.86
N VAL A 60 -9.87 15.23 5.47
CA VAL A 60 -9.11 16.22 6.25
C VAL A 60 -9.22 16.09 7.78
N LEU A 61 -8.17 15.52 8.38
CA LEU A 61 -7.70 15.96 9.70
C LEU A 61 -6.48 16.88 9.46
N GLY A 62 -6.75 18.17 9.24
CA GLY A 62 -5.73 19.19 8.98
C GLY A 62 -6.30 20.52 8.47
N ILE A 63 -5.43 21.51 8.20
CA ILE A 63 -5.80 22.75 7.52
C ILE A 63 -5.52 22.56 6.03
N GLN A 64 -6.55 22.56 5.20
CA GLN A 64 -6.43 22.51 3.74
C GLN A 64 -6.36 23.94 3.20
N HIS A 65 -5.21 24.30 2.60
CA HIS A 65 -5.06 25.57 1.90
C HIS A 65 -5.59 25.43 0.47
N PHE A 66 -6.68 26.11 0.17
CA PHE A 66 -7.15 26.29 -1.19
C PHE A 66 -6.49 27.53 -1.79
N ASN A 67 -6.00 27.41 -3.02
CA ASN A 67 -5.59 28.56 -3.81
C ASN A 67 -6.75 29.02 -4.71
N ARG A 68 -6.63 30.21 -5.31
CA ARG A 68 -7.70 30.80 -6.12
C ARG A 68 -8.06 29.95 -7.35
N GLY A 69 -7.09 29.26 -7.95
CA GLY A 69 -7.33 28.37 -9.09
C GLY A 69 -8.21 27.19 -8.71
N ASP A 70 -7.94 26.58 -7.55
CA ASP A 70 -8.73 25.46 -7.04
C ASP A 70 -10.21 25.85 -6.82
N LEU A 71 -10.47 27.08 -6.38
CA LEU A 71 -11.83 27.60 -6.17
C LEU A 71 -12.53 28.00 -7.48
N GLU A 72 -11.77 28.45 -8.48
CA GLU A 72 -12.31 28.79 -9.81
C GLU A 72 -12.70 27.52 -10.56
N GLU A 73 -11.94 26.42 -10.45
CA GLU A 73 -12.29 25.13 -11.04
C GLU A 73 -13.56 24.51 -10.44
N VAL A 74 -13.71 24.55 -9.11
CA VAL A 74 -14.91 24.04 -8.42
C VAL A 74 -16.16 24.87 -8.79
N ARG A 75 -16.01 26.20 -8.88
CA ARG A 75 -17.11 27.08 -9.32
C ARG A 75 -17.52 26.80 -10.76
N ASP A 76 -16.55 26.61 -11.65
CA ASP A 76 -16.82 26.39 -13.07
C ASP A 76 -17.37 24.95 -13.31
N ALA A 77 -17.05 24.01 -12.42
CA ALA A 77 -17.66 22.67 -12.36
C ALA A 77 -19.08 22.66 -11.75
N GLY A 78 -19.56 23.79 -11.19
CA GLY A 78 -20.90 23.91 -10.61
C GLY A 78 -21.07 23.19 -9.26
N GLU A 79 -19.98 22.79 -8.63
CA GLU A 79 -19.98 22.19 -7.30
C GLU A 79 -19.88 23.30 -6.23
N ARG A 80 -20.59 23.14 -5.11
CA ARG A 80 -20.70 24.14 -4.03
C ARG A 80 -19.95 23.72 -2.78
#